data_AF-A0A6J8A6E3-F1
#
_entry.id   AF-A0A6J8A6E3-F1
#
_cell.length_a   1.000
_cell.length_b   1.000
_cell.length_c   1.000
_cell.angle_alpha   90.00
_cell.angle_beta   90.00
_cell.angle_gamma   90.00
#
_symmetry.space_group_name_H-M   'P 1'
#
loop_
_entity.id
_entity.type
_entity.pdbx_description
1 polymer ?
#
loop_
_entity_poly.entity_id
_entity_poly.type
_entity_poly.pdbx_seq_one_letter_code
_entity_poly.pdbx_strand_id
1 'polypeptide(L)'
;MGGVDRNDQMCHLPKSAKQYKWYMRLAEKAVLWAAYNAYILEGHVVNHKPPRKRPGDFQQFIDELVHALVGEHRAERILIRRANVENETPERLINFGAACKKLDSDLYWQTHSYESFWLSQVIRMKVKLSTFFLWTNGEKQSGQWGWGTGKPAFKETRWLVGQPNEEGNCITIYTVNGFLDDKPCEKKYNYVCKTKQ
;
A
#
# COMPACT_ATOMS: atom_id res chain seq x y z
N MET A 1 -9.44 40.58 -11.74
CA MET A 1 -9.99 39.30 -11.24
C MET A 1 -8.90 38.26 -11.33
N GLY A 2 -8.27 37.87 -10.22
CA GLY A 2 -7.15 36.94 -10.25
C GLY A 2 -6.64 36.51 -8.87
N GLY A 3 -7.49 36.61 -7.85
CA GLY A 3 -7.20 35.97 -6.57
C GLY A 3 -7.52 34.49 -6.72
N VAL A 4 -6.51 33.65 -6.88
CA VAL A 4 -6.68 32.20 -6.69
C VAL A 4 -7.10 32.02 -5.23
N ASP A 5 -8.19 31.30 -4.98
CA ASP A 5 -8.68 31.05 -3.62
C ASP A 5 -7.55 30.46 -2.76
N ARG A 6 -7.50 30.84 -1.48
CA ARG A 6 -6.44 30.40 -0.56
C ARG A 6 -6.45 28.88 -0.42
N ASN A 7 -7.62 28.25 -0.53
CA ASN A 7 -7.73 26.79 -0.58
C ASN A 7 -7.04 26.20 -1.81
N ASP A 8 -7.20 26.81 -2.98
CA ASP A 8 -6.53 26.39 -4.22
C ASP A 8 -5.02 26.64 -4.19
N GLN A 9 -4.54 27.67 -3.47
CA GLN A 9 -3.11 27.92 -3.26
C GLN A 9 -2.48 26.85 -2.35
N MET A 10 -3.19 26.47 -1.28
CA MET A 10 -2.68 25.52 -0.28
C MET A 10 -2.84 24.05 -0.72
N CYS A 11 -3.77 23.76 -1.62
CA CYS A 11 -4.07 22.41 -2.12
C CYS A 11 -3.56 22.17 -3.56
N HIS A 12 -2.51 22.88 -3.96
CA HIS A 12 -1.97 22.77 -5.31
C HIS A 12 -1.27 21.42 -5.54
N LEU A 13 -1.77 20.63 -6.50
CA LEU A 13 -1.13 19.39 -6.91
C LEU A 13 0.08 19.67 -7.84
N PRO A 14 1.27 19.09 -7.58
CA PRO A 14 2.45 19.33 -8.40
C PRO A 14 2.23 18.88 -9.86
N LYS A 15 2.55 19.78 -10.79
CA LYS A 15 2.32 19.59 -12.25
C LYS A 15 3.14 18.45 -12.88
N SER A 16 4.10 17.87 -12.15
CA SER A 16 4.89 16.72 -12.65
C SER A 16 4.07 15.44 -12.82
N ALA A 17 2.87 15.38 -12.24
CA ALA A 17 2.02 14.21 -12.23
C ALA A 17 1.16 14.05 -13.51
N LYS A 18 1.82 14.01 -14.67
CA LYS A 18 1.20 13.71 -15.98
C LYS A 18 0.51 12.33 -16.05
N GLN A 19 0.55 11.51 -14.99
CA GLN A 19 0.00 10.15 -14.96
C GLN A 19 -1.35 9.98 -14.24
N TYR A 20 -1.87 10.99 -13.53
CA TYR A 20 -3.18 10.83 -12.90
C TYR A 20 -4.31 10.97 -13.90
N LYS A 21 -5.09 9.89 -14.06
CA LYS A 21 -6.43 9.94 -14.67
C LYS A 21 -7.25 11.02 -13.96
N TRP A 22 -8.13 11.70 -14.67
CA TRP A 22 -8.85 12.90 -14.18
C TRP A 22 -9.55 12.69 -12.84
N TYR A 23 -10.13 11.51 -12.60
CA TYR A 23 -10.83 11.19 -11.35
C TYR A 23 -9.89 11.04 -10.16
N MET A 24 -8.65 10.58 -10.37
CA MET A 24 -7.65 10.51 -9.29
C MET A 24 -7.23 11.91 -8.85
N ARG A 25 -7.14 12.86 -9.79
CA ARG A 25 -6.87 14.27 -9.45
C ARG A 25 -7.99 14.86 -8.59
N LEU A 26 -9.24 14.51 -8.90
CA LEU A 26 -10.39 14.92 -8.11
C LEU A 26 -10.35 14.32 -6.70
N ALA A 27 -10.02 13.03 -6.58
CA ALA A 27 -9.87 12.36 -5.30
C ALA A 27 -8.74 12.96 -4.45
N GLU A 28 -7.56 13.17 -5.02
CA GLU A 28 -6.43 13.81 -4.33
C GLU A 28 -6.78 15.24 -3.89
N LYS A 29 -7.45 16.02 -4.74
CA LYS A 29 -7.96 17.35 -4.36
C LYS A 29 -8.97 17.28 -3.21
N ALA A 30 -9.89 16.33 -3.24
CA ALA A 30 -10.89 16.16 -2.18
C ALA A 30 -10.22 15.84 -0.83
N VAL A 31 -9.19 14.99 -0.83
CA VAL A 31 -8.40 14.66 0.37
C VAL A 31 -7.67 15.91 0.90
N LEU A 32 -7.02 16.68 0.03
CA LEU A 32 -6.32 17.91 0.42
C LEU A 32 -7.29 18.97 0.97
N TRP A 33 -8.47 19.14 0.37
CA TRP A 33 -9.50 20.04 0.89
C TRP A 33 -10.03 19.59 2.26
N ALA A 34 -10.25 18.28 2.45
CA ALA A 34 -10.65 17.76 3.75
C ALA A 34 -9.57 18.00 4.81
N ALA A 35 -8.31 17.76 4.49
CA ALA A 35 -7.18 18.03 5.37
C ALA A 35 -7.06 19.53 5.70
N TYR A 36 -7.24 20.42 4.72
CA TYR A 36 -7.22 21.86 4.94
C TYR A 36 -8.37 22.33 5.84
N ASN A 37 -9.57 21.79 5.66
CA ASN A 37 -10.69 22.08 6.54
C ASN A 37 -10.41 21.62 7.98
N ALA A 38 -9.82 20.44 8.16
CA ALA A 38 -9.41 19.94 9.47
C ALA A 38 -8.35 20.85 10.12
N TYR A 39 -7.35 21.30 9.35
CA TYR A 39 -6.33 22.26 9.81
C TYR A 39 -6.94 23.58 10.28
N ILE A 40 -7.95 24.10 9.56
CA ILE A 40 -8.67 25.31 9.97
C ILE A 40 -9.42 25.07 11.29
N LEU A 41 -10.13 23.95 11.39
CA LEU A 41 -10.90 23.59 12.58
C LEU A 41 -10.00 23.42 13.82
N GLU A 42 -8.85 22.76 13.69
CA GLU A 42 -7.86 22.63 14.76
C GLU A 42 -7.38 24.00 15.26
N GLY A 43 -7.18 24.95 14.34
CA GLY A 43 -6.85 26.34 14.66
C GLY A 43 -7.90 27.06 15.52
N HIS A 44 -9.17 26.62 15.48
CA HIS A 44 -10.27 27.19 16.25
C HIS A 44 -10.58 26.41 17.54
N VAL A 45 -10.36 25.10 17.55
CA VAL A 45 -10.73 24.21 18.66
C VAL A 45 -9.59 24.08 19.69
N VAL A 46 -8.33 24.09 19.25
CA VAL A 46 -7.18 23.90 20.13
C VAL A 46 -6.70 25.25 20.68
N ASN A 47 -6.48 25.32 21.99
CA ASN A 47 -5.97 26.52 22.65
C ASN A 47 -4.45 26.67 22.40
N HIS A 48 -4.08 27.58 21.49
CA HIS A 48 -2.68 27.82 21.11
C HIS A 48 -1.99 28.88 21.99
N LYS A 49 -0.68 28.72 22.24
CA LYS A 49 0.18 29.76 22.84
C LYS A 49 1.21 30.24 21.81
N PRO A 50 1.17 31.51 21.35
CA PRO A 50 0.28 32.60 21.76
C PRO A 50 -1.14 32.49 21.13
N PRO A 51 -2.16 33.11 21.76
CA PRO A 51 -3.53 33.04 21.29
C PRO A 51 -3.66 33.61 19.87
N ARG A 52 -4.43 32.91 19.02
CA ARG A 52 -4.65 33.19 17.58
C ARG A 52 -3.49 32.90 16.62
N LYS A 53 -2.38 32.29 17.06
CA LYS A 53 -1.39 31.69 16.14
C LYS A 53 -1.64 30.19 15.97
N ARG A 54 -1.54 29.70 14.72
CA ARG A 54 -1.59 28.27 14.42
C ARG A 54 -0.24 27.63 14.74
N PRO A 55 -0.22 26.37 15.22
CA PRO A 55 0.98 25.74 15.79
C PRO A 55 2.03 25.36 14.74
N GLY A 56 1.66 25.30 13.46
CA GLY A 56 2.56 25.01 12.35
C GLY A 56 1.97 25.45 11.01
N ASP A 57 2.76 25.29 9.94
CA ASP A 57 2.23 25.42 8.58
C ASP A 57 1.34 24.22 8.22
N PHE A 58 0.61 24.34 7.12
CA PHE A 58 -0.30 23.27 6.68
C PHE A 58 0.43 21.96 6.35
N GLN A 59 1.69 22.04 5.92
CA GLN A 59 2.48 20.85 5.58
C GLN A 59 2.83 20.05 6.84
N GLN A 60 3.19 20.74 7.92
CA GLN A 60 3.44 20.15 9.23
C GLN A 60 2.17 19.47 9.78
N PHE A 61 1.01 20.10 9.63
CA PHE A 61 -0.27 19.48 10.00
C PHE A 61 -0.54 18.20 9.21
N ILE A 62 -0.28 18.20 7.88
CA ILE A 62 -0.41 16.98 7.07
C ILE A 62 0.54 15.90 7.56
N ASP A 63 1.79 16.24 7.88
CA ASP A 63 2.78 15.27 8.34
C ASP A 63 2.36 14.64 9.68
N GLU A 64 1.88 15.44 10.63
CA GLU A 64 1.33 14.97 11.91
C GLU A 64 0.09 14.08 11.71
N LEU A 65 -0.82 14.49 10.81
CA LEU A 65 -2.00 13.70 10.46
C LEU A 65 -1.62 12.35 9.83
N VAL A 66 -0.64 12.33 8.92
CA VAL A 66 -0.12 11.10 8.32
C VAL A 66 0.54 10.22 9.39
N HIS A 67 1.32 10.79 10.30
CA HIS A 67 1.91 10.06 11.42
C HIS A 67 0.86 9.47 12.36
N ALA A 68 -0.22 10.19 12.66
CA ALA A 68 -1.34 9.69 13.46
C ALA A 68 -2.12 8.57 12.76
N LEU A 69 -2.30 8.65 11.44
CA LEU A 69 -3.04 7.66 10.64
C LEU A 69 -2.22 6.40 10.34
N VAL A 70 -0.90 6.54 10.15
CA VAL A 70 0.01 5.42 9.85
C VAL A 70 0.58 4.80 11.13
N GLY A 71 0.57 5.52 12.26
CA GLY A 71 1.29 5.16 13.47
C GLY A 71 2.81 5.31 13.32
N GLU A 72 3.59 4.87 14.31
CA GLU A 72 5.07 4.87 14.29
C GLU A 72 5.70 3.91 13.24
N HIS A 73 4.98 3.55 12.18
CA HIS A 73 5.51 2.72 11.11
C HIS A 73 6.40 3.54 10.17
N ARG A 74 7.69 3.65 10.53
CA ARG A 74 8.75 4.03 9.59
C ARG A 74 9.04 2.85 8.68
N ALA A 75 8.49 2.86 7.47
CA ALA A 75 9.01 2.00 6.40
C ALA A 75 10.44 2.44 6.10
N GLU A 76 11.44 1.63 6.50
CA GLU A 76 12.82 1.88 6.12
C GLU A 76 12.92 1.99 4.60
N ARG A 77 13.67 3.01 4.12
CA ARG A 77 14.02 3.11 2.71
C ARG A 77 14.96 1.95 2.38
N ILE A 78 14.40 0.82 1.97
CA ILE A 78 15.15 -0.25 1.35
C ILE A 78 15.68 0.31 0.02
N LEU A 79 16.97 0.65 -0.01
CA LEU A 79 17.70 0.89 -1.24
C LEU A 79 17.79 -0.46 -1.96
N ILE A 80 16.82 -0.75 -2.83
CA ILE A 80 16.85 -1.94 -3.68
C ILE A 80 18.02 -1.76 -4.65
N ARG A 81 19.20 -2.32 -4.30
CA ARG A 81 20.25 -2.59 -5.27
C ARG A 81 19.67 -3.61 -6.25
N ARG A 82 19.59 -3.25 -7.53
CA ARG A 82 19.30 -4.20 -8.61
C ARG A 82 20.41 -5.24 -8.61
N ALA A 83 20.16 -6.38 -7.99
CA ALA A 83 20.98 -7.57 -8.22
C ALA A 83 20.72 -8.03 -9.65
N ASN A 84 21.79 -8.31 -10.39
CA ASN A 84 21.67 -9.04 -11.65
C ASN A 84 21.07 -10.41 -11.32
N VAL A 85 19.88 -10.67 -11.86
CA VAL A 85 19.18 -11.94 -11.69
C VAL A 85 19.81 -12.92 -12.69
N GLU A 86 20.75 -13.73 -12.20
CA GLU A 86 21.20 -14.91 -12.94
C GLU A 86 20.13 -15.99 -12.93
N ASN A 87 20.10 -16.74 -14.03
CA ASN A 87 19.09 -17.75 -14.34
C ASN A 87 19.17 -18.93 -13.36
N GLU A 88 18.29 -18.94 -12.36
CA GLU A 88 17.95 -20.17 -11.63
C GLU A 88 16.45 -20.49 -11.73
N THR A 89 16.20 -21.80 -11.60
CA THR A 89 14.96 -22.59 -11.72
C THR A 89 13.68 -21.92 -11.20
N PRO A 90 12.47 -22.33 -11.63
CA PRO A 90 11.22 -21.69 -11.18
C PRO A 90 11.12 -21.70 -9.65
N GLU A 91 11.34 -20.53 -9.05
CA GLU A 91 11.30 -20.31 -7.62
C GLU A 91 9.87 -20.53 -7.14
N ARG A 92 9.63 -21.67 -6.49
CA ARG A 92 8.35 -21.98 -5.86
C ARG A 92 8.12 -21.06 -4.66
N LEU A 93 6.87 -20.97 -4.22
CA LEU A 93 6.42 -20.23 -3.04
C LEU A 93 7.26 -20.54 -1.77
N ILE A 94 7.74 -21.78 -1.64
CA ILE A 94 8.66 -22.23 -0.59
C ILE A 94 9.98 -21.45 -0.58
N ASN A 95 10.53 -21.13 -1.76
CA ASN A 95 11.78 -20.40 -1.89
C ASN A 95 11.60 -18.93 -1.48
N PHE A 96 10.49 -18.30 -1.86
CA PHE A 96 10.17 -16.93 -1.42
C PHE A 96 9.93 -16.86 0.09
N GLY A 97 9.23 -17.84 0.65
CA GLY A 97 9.06 -17.97 2.10
C GLY A 97 10.40 -18.11 2.82
N ALA A 98 11.31 -18.94 2.32
CA ALA A 98 12.65 -19.06 2.87
C ALA A 98 13.47 -17.77 2.75
N ALA A 99 13.33 -17.02 1.65
CA ALA A 99 13.98 -15.73 1.47
C ALA A 99 13.50 -14.68 2.49
N CYS A 100 12.19 -14.56 2.72
CA CYS A 100 11.65 -13.68 3.76
C CYS A 100 12.11 -14.09 5.17
N LYS A 101 12.19 -15.40 5.45
CA LYS A 101 12.66 -15.92 6.74
C LYS A 101 14.11 -15.53 7.05
N LYS A 102 14.98 -15.38 6.05
CA LYS A 102 16.35 -14.88 6.25
C LYS A 102 16.39 -13.43 6.77
N LEU A 103 15.31 -12.67 6.58
CA LEU A 103 15.15 -11.28 7.02
C LEU A 103 14.30 -11.17 8.29
N ASP A 104 14.16 -12.26 9.07
CA ASP A 104 13.28 -12.34 10.24
C ASP A 104 11.83 -11.91 9.94
N SER A 105 11.38 -12.22 8.73
CA SER A 105 10.06 -11.88 8.23
C SER A 105 9.40 -13.09 7.57
N ASP A 106 8.15 -12.97 7.16
CA ASP A 106 7.45 -14.04 6.46
C ASP A 106 6.82 -13.51 5.17
N LEU A 107 6.50 -14.39 4.23
CA LEU A 107 5.83 -13.98 3.00
C LEU A 107 4.47 -13.38 3.36
N TYR A 108 4.07 -12.30 2.70
CA TYR A 108 2.89 -11.52 3.07
C TYR A 108 1.63 -12.39 3.19
N TRP A 109 0.86 -12.14 4.26
CA TRP A 109 -0.48 -12.68 4.46
C TRP A 109 -1.40 -11.55 4.88
N GLN A 110 -2.68 -11.68 4.56
CA GLN A 110 -3.67 -10.68 4.93
C GLN A 110 -4.16 -10.89 6.36
N THR A 111 -4.08 -9.84 7.17
CA THR A 111 -4.68 -9.80 8.52
C THR A 111 -6.01 -9.04 8.49
N HIS A 112 -6.09 -7.96 7.70
CA HIS A 112 -7.32 -7.19 7.52
C HIS A 112 -7.60 -6.88 6.04
N SER A 113 -8.88 -6.72 5.70
CA SER A 113 -9.32 -6.45 4.32
C SER A 113 -8.67 -5.22 3.65
N TYR A 114 -8.20 -4.24 4.43
CA TYR A 114 -7.58 -3.01 3.91
C TYR A 114 -6.07 -3.13 3.66
N GLU A 115 -5.38 -4.12 4.22
CA GLU A 115 -3.91 -4.23 4.14
C GLU A 115 -3.44 -4.37 2.70
N SER A 116 -4.11 -5.20 1.90
CA SER A 116 -3.72 -5.45 0.52
C SER A 116 -3.95 -4.22 -0.36
N PHE A 117 -5.01 -3.45 -0.08
CA PHE A 117 -5.25 -2.16 -0.72
C PHE A 117 -4.16 -1.15 -0.38
N TRP A 118 -3.85 -0.97 0.91
CA TRP A 118 -2.78 -0.06 1.33
C TRP A 118 -1.43 -0.44 0.69
N LEU A 119 -1.10 -1.73 0.70
CA LEU A 119 0.12 -2.26 0.08
C LEU A 119 0.18 -1.90 -1.41
N SER A 120 -0.93 -2.06 -2.14
CA SER A 120 -1.02 -1.72 -3.56
C SER A 120 -0.70 -0.24 -3.82
N GLN A 121 -1.16 0.66 -2.95
CA GLN A 121 -0.92 2.10 -3.09
C GLN A 121 0.56 2.44 -2.87
N VAL A 122 1.17 1.90 -1.80
CA VAL A 122 2.59 2.11 -1.49
C VAL A 122 3.47 1.63 -2.64
N ILE A 123 3.21 0.43 -3.14
CA ILE A 123 3.98 -0.18 -4.22
C ILE A 123 3.87 0.65 -5.49
N ARG A 124 2.65 1.04 -5.88
CA ARG A 124 2.41 1.85 -7.07
C ARG A 124 3.12 3.20 -7.03
N MET A 125 3.26 3.80 -5.85
CA MET A 125 3.93 5.10 -5.68
C MET A 125 5.45 5.01 -5.58
N LYS A 126 5.98 3.96 -4.94
CA LYS A 126 7.38 3.91 -4.50
C LYS A 126 8.23 2.89 -5.26
N VAL A 127 7.62 1.92 -5.93
CA VAL A 127 8.33 0.76 -6.50
C VAL A 127 7.98 0.60 -7.98
N LYS A 128 9.02 0.44 -8.82
CA LYS A 128 8.84 0.04 -10.22
C LYS A 128 8.92 -1.48 -10.30
N LEU A 129 7.77 -2.13 -10.45
CA LEU A 129 7.70 -3.57 -10.65
C LEU A 129 7.67 -3.94 -12.13
N SER A 130 8.26 -5.09 -12.46
CA SER A 130 8.18 -5.71 -13.79
C SER A 130 6.81 -6.34 -14.08
N THR A 131 6.03 -6.65 -13.04
CA THR A 131 4.73 -7.32 -13.13
C THR A 131 3.70 -6.63 -12.24
N PHE A 132 2.41 -6.78 -12.58
CA PHE A 132 1.31 -6.29 -11.76
C PHE A 132 0.90 -7.24 -10.64
N PHE A 133 1.65 -8.32 -10.41
CA PHE A 133 1.29 -9.35 -9.45
C PHE A 133 2.42 -9.58 -8.46
N LEU A 134 2.04 -9.85 -7.22
CA LEU A 134 2.96 -10.16 -6.14
C LEU A 134 2.57 -11.45 -5.44
N TRP A 135 3.56 -12.30 -5.19
CA TRP A 135 3.37 -13.52 -4.42
C TRP A 135 3.07 -13.23 -2.95
N THR A 136 2.13 -14.01 -2.42
CA THR A 136 1.71 -14.02 -1.02
C THR A 136 1.90 -15.41 -0.43
N ASN A 137 1.73 -15.56 0.88
CA ASN A 137 1.74 -16.83 1.61
C ASN A 137 0.41 -17.60 1.50
N GLY A 138 -0.41 -17.29 0.49
CA GLY A 138 -1.72 -17.89 0.30
C GLY A 138 -1.67 -19.04 -0.70
N GLU A 139 -2.26 -20.16 -0.35
CA GLU A 139 -2.34 -21.35 -1.20
C GLU A 139 -3.67 -22.11 -0.99
N LYS A 140 -4.12 -22.84 -2.01
CA LYS A 140 -5.24 -23.79 -1.93
C LYS A 140 -4.70 -25.14 -1.49
N GLN A 141 -5.07 -25.60 -0.29
CA GLN A 141 -4.72 -26.92 0.23
C GLN A 141 -6.00 -27.71 0.44
N SER A 142 -6.05 -28.93 -0.12
CA SER A 142 -7.23 -29.82 -0.03
C SER A 142 -8.56 -29.15 -0.42
N GLY A 143 -8.52 -28.29 -1.44
CA GLY A 143 -9.69 -27.57 -1.94
C GLY A 143 -10.05 -26.27 -1.20
N GLN A 144 -9.36 -25.95 -0.11
CA GLN A 144 -9.63 -24.75 0.69
C GLN A 144 -8.50 -23.74 0.59
N TRP A 145 -8.85 -22.47 0.44
CA TRP A 145 -7.89 -21.36 0.48
C TRP A 145 -7.45 -21.09 1.91
N GLY A 146 -6.13 -20.99 2.10
CA GLY A 146 -5.52 -20.73 3.39
C GLY A 146 -4.30 -19.85 3.25
N TRP A 147 -3.96 -19.16 4.33
CA TRP A 147 -2.62 -18.63 4.52
C TRP A 147 -1.71 -19.73 5.10
N GLY A 148 -0.39 -19.59 4.97
CA GLY A 148 0.57 -20.54 5.52
C GLY A 148 0.40 -20.87 7.01
N THR A 149 1.09 -21.90 7.48
CA THR A 149 0.94 -22.41 8.85
C THR A 149 1.14 -21.32 9.92
N GLY A 150 0.22 -21.24 10.88
CA GLY A 150 0.28 -20.28 11.99
C GLY A 150 -0.20 -18.87 11.64
N LYS A 151 -0.85 -18.68 10.48
CA LYS A 151 -1.48 -17.42 10.08
C LYS A 151 -2.96 -17.36 10.47
N PRO A 152 -3.54 -16.15 10.58
CA PRO A 152 -4.97 -15.99 10.86
C PRO A 152 -5.84 -16.71 9.81
N ALA A 153 -7.09 -16.97 10.17
CA ALA A 153 -8.04 -17.59 9.26
C ALA A 153 -8.17 -16.79 7.96
N PHE A 154 -8.31 -17.49 6.83
CA PHE A 154 -8.54 -16.89 5.52
C PHE A 154 -9.94 -16.28 5.45
N LYS A 155 -10.10 -15.09 6.03
CA LYS A 155 -11.36 -14.35 6.17
C LYS A 155 -11.17 -12.93 5.64
N GLU A 156 -12.27 -12.31 5.21
CA GLU A 156 -12.30 -10.94 4.69
C GLU A 156 -11.44 -10.66 3.45
N THR A 157 -11.10 -11.70 2.71
CA THR A 157 -10.29 -11.58 1.48
C THR A 157 -11.11 -11.03 0.33
N ARG A 158 -10.52 -10.11 -0.44
CA ARG A 158 -11.17 -9.48 -1.60
C ARG A 158 -10.55 -9.99 -2.88
N TRP A 159 -11.28 -10.84 -3.58
CA TRP A 159 -10.88 -11.35 -4.89
C TRP A 159 -11.12 -10.34 -6.01
N LEU A 160 -10.32 -10.45 -7.07
CA LEU A 160 -10.58 -9.76 -8.32
C LEU A 160 -11.90 -10.27 -8.91
N VAL A 161 -12.58 -9.43 -9.69
CA VAL A 161 -13.84 -9.83 -10.33
C VAL A 161 -13.60 -11.06 -11.21
N GLY A 162 -14.38 -12.11 -10.98
CA GLY A 162 -14.22 -13.39 -11.67
C GLY A 162 -13.19 -14.34 -11.06
N GLN A 163 -12.57 -13.98 -9.93
CA GLN A 163 -11.67 -14.83 -9.17
C GLN A 163 -12.29 -15.35 -7.87
N PRO A 164 -11.84 -16.51 -7.35
CA PRO A 164 -10.89 -17.42 -8.00
C PRO A 164 -11.52 -18.16 -9.20
N ASN A 165 -10.75 -18.38 -10.26
CA ASN A 165 -11.19 -19.06 -11.50
C ASN A 165 -10.59 -20.46 -11.66
N GLU A 166 -9.86 -20.94 -10.65
CA GLU A 166 -9.17 -22.23 -10.63
C GLU A 166 -8.04 -22.32 -11.66
N GLU A 167 -7.44 -21.20 -12.07
CA GLU A 167 -6.24 -21.18 -12.92
C GLU A 167 -5.03 -21.72 -12.17
N GLY A 168 -4.99 -21.62 -10.83
CA GLY A 168 -3.93 -22.23 -10.04
C GLY A 168 -4.22 -22.28 -8.54
N ASN A 169 -3.23 -22.74 -7.78
CA ASN A 169 -3.38 -22.97 -6.35
C ASN A 169 -2.65 -21.92 -5.49
N CYS A 170 -1.98 -20.94 -6.09
CA CYS A 170 -1.23 -19.93 -5.33
C CYS A 170 -1.87 -18.54 -5.46
N ILE A 171 -1.90 -17.81 -4.35
CA ILE A 171 -2.53 -16.49 -4.28
C ILE A 171 -1.53 -15.39 -4.58
N THR A 172 -1.92 -14.51 -5.50
CA THR A 172 -1.23 -13.26 -5.79
C THR A 172 -2.06 -12.05 -5.40
N ILE A 173 -1.38 -10.92 -5.16
CA ILE A 173 -2.02 -9.61 -5.07
C ILE A 173 -1.82 -8.86 -6.38
N TYR A 174 -2.92 -8.36 -6.94
CA TYR A 174 -2.90 -7.44 -8.06
C TYR A 174 -2.53 -6.03 -7.57
N THR A 175 -1.37 -5.53 -7.98
CA THR A 175 -0.76 -4.30 -7.45
C THR A 175 -1.49 -3.02 -7.84
N VAL A 176 -2.49 -3.10 -8.72
CA VAL A 176 -3.26 -1.93 -9.15
C VAL A 176 -4.34 -1.56 -8.13
N ASN A 177 -4.97 -2.55 -7.47
CA ASN A 177 -6.09 -2.33 -6.55
C ASN A 177 -6.02 -3.16 -5.25
N GLY A 178 -5.02 -4.04 -5.11
CA GLY A 178 -4.83 -4.86 -3.92
C GLY A 178 -5.73 -6.10 -3.85
N PHE A 179 -6.44 -6.46 -4.92
CA PHE A 179 -7.30 -7.64 -4.93
C PHE A 179 -6.52 -8.92 -5.18
N LEU A 180 -7.06 -10.03 -4.70
CA LEU A 180 -6.46 -11.34 -4.82
C LEU A 180 -6.78 -11.98 -6.18
N ASP A 181 -5.84 -12.76 -6.69
CA ASP A 181 -5.95 -13.51 -7.94
C ASP A 181 -5.22 -14.84 -7.79
N ASP A 182 -5.85 -15.94 -8.20
CA ASP A 182 -5.24 -17.26 -8.21
C ASP A 182 -4.39 -17.46 -9.47
N LYS A 183 -3.18 -17.96 -9.27
CA LYS A 183 -2.20 -18.16 -10.33
C LYS A 183 -1.49 -19.49 -10.17
N PRO A 184 -1.03 -20.12 -11.28
CA PRO A 184 -0.13 -21.25 -11.23
C PRO A 184 1.12 -20.88 -10.44
N CYS A 185 1.50 -21.73 -9.48
CA CYS A 185 2.57 -21.47 -8.53
C CYS A 185 3.96 -21.36 -9.19
N GLU A 186 4.08 -21.83 -10.43
CA GLU A 186 5.31 -21.79 -11.22
C GLU A 186 5.54 -20.42 -11.89
N LYS A 187 4.57 -19.51 -11.86
CA LYS A 187 4.72 -18.19 -12.48
C LYS A 187 5.76 -17.34 -11.74
N LYS A 188 6.57 -16.62 -12.51
CA LYS A 188 7.58 -15.70 -11.97
C LYS A 188 6.96 -14.35 -11.68
N TYR A 189 6.68 -14.08 -10.41
CA TYR A 189 6.24 -12.78 -9.91
C TYR A 189 7.16 -12.29 -8.81
N ASN A 190 7.17 -10.97 -8.60
CA ASN A 190 7.85 -10.40 -7.45
C ASN A 190 7.11 -10.83 -6.17
N TYR A 191 7.73 -10.68 -5.00
CA TYR A 191 7.13 -11.07 -3.72
C TYR A 191 7.26 -9.95 -2.69
N VAL A 192 6.46 -10.03 -1.63
CA VAL A 192 6.50 -9.08 -0.52
C VAL A 192 6.59 -9.82 0.81
N CYS A 193 7.53 -9.40 1.66
CA CYS A 193 7.67 -9.91 3.02
C CYS A 193 6.96 -8.99 4.00
N LYS A 194 6.33 -9.58 5.03
CA LYS A 194 5.69 -8.91 6.16
C LYS A 194 6.41 -9.38 7.44
N THR A 195 6.93 -8.43 8.22
CA THR A 195 7.46 -8.72 9.55
C THR A 195 6.33 -9.08 10.51
N LYS A 196 6.61 -9.92 11.50
CA LYS A 196 5.66 -10.17 12.59
C LYS A 196 5.61 -8.90 13.44
N GLN A 197 4.41 -8.41 13.70
CA GLN A 197 4.17 -7.27 14.57
C GLN A 197 4.20 -7.71 16.03
#